data_AF-A0A512H6K1-F1
#
_entry.id   AF-A0A512H6K1-F1
#
_cell.length_a   1.000
_cell.length_b   1.000
_cell.length_c   1.000
_cell.angle_alpha   90.00
_cell.angle_beta   90.00
_cell.angle_gamma   90.00
#
_symmetry.space_group_name_H-M   'P 1'
#
loop_
_entity.id
_entity.type
_entity.pdbx_description
1 polymer ?
#
loop_
_entity_poly.entity_id
_entity_poly.type
_entity_poly.pdbx_seq_one_letter_code
_entity_poly.pdbx_strand_id
1 'polypeptide(L)' 'MDVLLFLIPMALFLGGLGLMGFLWALRSGQFEDLDGAAQRILFDDLPPPGPVPSSGPAPGAGDAEGSCARSHPDPN' A
#
# COMPACT_ATOMS: atom_id res chain seq x y z
N MET A 1 -39.51 -26.59 -27.88
CA MET A 1 -38.21 -25.95 -28.19
C MET A 1 -38.18 -24.49 -27.72
N ASP A 2 -39.13 -24.08 -26.88
CA ASP A 2 -39.40 -22.68 -26.55
C ASP A 2 -38.47 -22.14 -25.47
N VAL A 3 -37.91 -23.02 -24.64
CA VAL A 3 -37.02 -22.62 -23.55
C VAL A 3 -35.77 -21.91 -24.06
N LEU A 4 -35.22 -22.34 -25.20
CA LEU A 4 -34.04 -21.71 -25.81
C LEU A 4 -34.34 -20.27 -26.25
N LEU A 5 -35.56 -19.98 -26.69
CA LEU A 5 -35.97 -18.62 -27.06
C LEU A 5 -35.95 -17.66 -25.87
N PHE A 6 -36.08 -18.16 -24.64
CA PHE A 6 -35.96 -17.36 -23.42
C PHE A 6 -34.53 -17.38 -22.85
N LEU A 7 -33.83 -18.52 -22.89
CA LEU A 7 -32.47 -18.61 -22.33
C LEU A 7 -31.45 -17.82 -23.13
N ILE A 8 -31.55 -17.77 -24.46
CA ILE A 8 -30.60 -17.02 -25.30
C ILE A 8 -30.58 -15.53 -24.96
N PRO A 9 -31.72 -14.80 -24.97
CA PRO A 9 -31.72 -13.39 -24.62
C PRO A 9 -31.36 -13.15 -23.15
N MET A 10 -31.76 -14.04 -22.24
CA MET A 10 -31.39 -13.95 -20.83
C MET A 10 -29.86 -14.07 -20.64
N ALA A 11 -29.23 -15.04 -21.31
CA ALA A 11 -27.78 -15.23 -21.25
C ALA A 11 -27.02 -14.06 -21.88
N LEU A 12 -27.49 -13.53 -23.02
CA LEU A 12 -26.90 -12.35 -23.64
C LEU A 12 -27.05 -11.10 -22.77
N PHE A 13 -28.19 -10.94 -22.11
CA PHE A 13 -28.42 -9.83 -21.19
C PHE A 13 -27.49 -9.90 -19.98
N LEU A 14 -27.42 -11.06 -19.33
CA LEU A 14 -26.54 -11.28 -18.17
C LEU A 14 -25.06 -11.15 -18.56
N GLY A 15 -24.66 -11.72 -19.69
CA GLY A 15 -23.30 -11.58 -20.24
C GLY A 15 -22.97 -10.14 -20.62
N GLY A 16 -23.91 -9.41 -21.22
CA GLY A 16 -23.76 -8.01 -21.60
C GLY A 16 -23.66 -7.08 -20.38
N LEU A 17 -24.48 -7.31 -19.35
CA LEU A 17 -24.38 -6.61 -18.06
C LEU A 17 -23.02 -6.84 -17.40
N GLY A 18 -22.58 -8.09 -17.34
CA GLY A 18 -21.26 -8.45 -16.81
C GLY A 18 -20.13 -7.79 -17.59
N LEU A 19 -20.21 -7.81 -18.93
CA LEU A 19 -19.21 -7.20 -19.80
C LEU A 19 -19.17 -5.67 -19.64
N MET A 20 -20.32 -5.00 -19.58
CA MET A 20 -20.38 -3.56 -19.31
C MET A 20 -19.80 -3.21 -17.94
N GLY A 21 -20.14 -3.98 -16.90
CA GLY A 21 -19.59 -3.81 -15.56
C GLY A 21 -18.07 -4.01 -15.54
N PHE A 22 -17.58 -5.03 -16.25
CA PHE A 22 -16.14 -5.30 -16.39
C PHE A 22 -15.40 -4.16 -17.10
N LEU A 23 -15.93 -3.68 -18.24
CA LEU A 23 -15.33 -2.55 -18.96
C LEU A 23 -15.37 -1.25 -18.15
N TRP A 24 -16.43 -1.04 -17.35
CA TRP A 24 -16.52 0.09 -16.43
C TRP A 24 -15.48 -0.01 -15.31
N ALA A 25 -15.26 -1.19 -14.74
CA ALA A 25 -14.24 -1.42 -13.72
C ALA A 25 -12.81 -1.17 -14.24
N LEU A 26 -12.51 -1.64 -15.47
CA LEU A 26 -11.24 -1.34 -16.14
C LEU A 26 -11.07 0.17 -16.38
N ARG A 27 -12.13 0.86 -16.81
CA ARG A 27 -12.05 2.32 -17.03
C ARG A 27 -11.99 3.13 -15.74
N SER A 28 -12.42 2.56 -14.61
CA SER A 28 -12.40 3.24 -13.31
C SER A 28 -11.02 3.22 -12.63
N GLY A 29 -10.04 2.55 -13.22
CA GLY A 29 -8.65 2.59 -12.72
C GLY A 29 -8.43 1.87 -11.38
N GLN A 30 -9.30 0.91 -11.05
CA GLN A 30 -9.24 0.15 -9.79
C GLN A 30 -8.20 -1.00 -9.83
N PHE A 31 -7.57 -1.25 -10.98
CA PHE A 31 -6.59 -2.33 -11.13
C PHE A 31 -5.14 -1.83 -10.91
N GLU A 32 -4.95 -0.53 -10.93
CA GLU A 32 -3.67 0.14 -10.75
C GLU A 32 -3.13 -0.01 -9.31
N ASP A 33 -4.02 -0.14 -8.32
CA ASP A 33 -3.63 -0.39 -6.92
C ASP A 33 -3.22 -1.86 -6.68
N LEU A 34 -3.82 -2.82 -7.42
CA LEU A 34 -3.42 -4.23 -7.36
C LEU A 34 -2.00 -4.45 -7.89
N ASP A 35 -1.58 -3.66 -8.90
CA ASP A 35 -0.22 -3.69 -9.44
C ASP A 35 0.81 -3.25 -8.38
N GLY A 36 0.48 -2.23 -7.58
CA GLY A 36 1.28 -1.78 -6.43
C GLY A 36 1.32 -2.79 -5.27
N ALA A 37 0.22 -3.48 -4.97
CA ALA A 37 0.17 -4.52 -3.95
C ALA A 37 0.97 -5.78 -4.33
N ALA A 38 0.91 -6.18 -5.61
CA ALA A 38 1.71 -7.29 -6.15
C ALA A 38 3.22 -7.00 -6.04
N GLN A 39 3.63 -5.76 -6.32
CA GLN A 39 5.03 -5.33 -6.18
C GLN A 39 5.53 -5.45 -4.74
N ARG A 40 4.68 -5.14 -3.74
CA ARG A 40 5.05 -5.27 -2.33
C ARG A 40 5.23 -6.73 -1.94
N ILE A 41 4.31 -7.61 -2.32
CA ILE A 41 4.38 -9.04 -1.97
C ILE A 41 5.61 -9.76 -2.55
N LEU A 42 6.07 -9.35 -3.74
CA LEU A 42 7.23 -9.96 -4.38
C LEU A 42 8.56 -9.52 -3.72
N PHE A 43 8.59 -8.32 -3.13
CA PHE A 43 9.80 -7.72 -2.57
C PHE A 43 9.80 -7.61 -1.04
N ASP A 44 8.71 -7.96 -0.36
CA ASP A 44 8.58 -7.88 1.12
C ASP A 44 9.57 -8.80 1.85
N ASP A 45 9.92 -9.93 1.24
CA ASP A 45 10.89 -10.89 1.77
C ASP A 45 12.34 -10.50 1.47
N LEU A 46 12.58 -9.46 0.66
CA LEU A 46 13.92 -9.01 0.35
C LEU A 46 14.42 -8.12 1.50
N PRO A 47 15.42 -8.55 2.30
CA PRO A 47 15.96 -7.70 3.33
C PRO A 47 16.46 -6.39 2.68
N PRO A 48 16.16 -5.22 3.27
CA PRO A 48 16.66 -3.96 2.74
C PRO A 48 18.17 -4.08 2.56
N PRO A 49 18.74 -3.62 1.42
CA PRO A 49 20.18 -3.49 1.32
C PRO A 49 20.61 -2.70 2.55
N GLY A 50 21.37 -3.37 3.42
CA GLY A 50 21.79 -2.80 4.69
C GLY A 50 22.41 -1.42 4.44
N PRO A 51 22.38 -0.52 5.44
CA PRO A 51 22.89 0.83 5.27
C PRO A 51 24.25 0.77 4.58
N VAL A 52 24.33 1.22 3.33
CA VAL A 52 25.64 1.47 2.73
C VAL A 52 26.25 2.52 3.65
N PRO A 53 27.41 2.25 4.30
CA PRO A 53 28.02 3.23 5.16
C PRO A 53 28.42 4.40 4.26
N SER A 54 27.54 5.40 4.20
CA SER A 54 27.91 6.72 3.72
C SER A 54 28.88 7.24 4.77
N SER A 55 30.16 7.12 4.46
CA SER A 55 31.23 7.83 5.12
C SER A 55 31.02 9.33 4.91
N GLY A 56 30.05 9.90 5.62
CA GLY A 56 29.96 11.32 5.91
C GLY A 56 30.57 11.57 7.29
N PRO A 57 31.28 12.68 7.51
CA PRO A 57 31.86 12.97 8.81
C PRO A 57 30.75 13.05 9.85
N ALA A 58 30.92 12.32 10.95
CA ALA A 58 29.98 12.28 12.06
C ALA A 58 29.60 13.71 12.49
N PRO A 59 28.31 14.07 12.54
CA PRO A 59 27.93 15.31 13.20
C PRO A 59 28.14 15.07 14.69
N GLY A 60 29.22 15.66 15.22
CA GLY A 60 29.31 15.93 16.64
C GLY A 60 28.07 16.72 17.06
N ALA A 61 27.25 16.09 17.88
CA ALA A 61 26.28 16.75 18.74
C ALA A 61 26.71 16.44 20.17
N GLY A 62 27.78 17.12 20.57
CA GLY A 62 28.31 17.13 21.92
C GLY A 62 27.79 18.39 22.59
N ASP A 63 26.50 18.43 22.88
CA ASP A 63 25.88 19.59 23.52
C ASP A 63 24.60 19.14 24.27
N ALA A 64 24.81 18.23 25.22
CA ALA A 64 23.93 18.04 26.37
C ALA A 64 24.25 19.09 27.45
N GLU A 65 24.26 20.38 27.07
CA GLU A 65 24.28 21.49 28.00
C GLU A 65 22.83 21.85 28.40
N GLY A 66 22.49 21.50 29.63
CA GLY A 66 21.77 22.40 30.52
C GLY A 66 20.28 22.63 30.25
N SER A 67 19.41 21.71 30.71
CA SER A 67 18.12 22.08 31.31
C SER A 67 17.36 20.80 31.67
N CYS A 68 17.26 20.46 32.97
CA CYS A 68 16.07 19.79 33.56
C CYS A 68 16.23 19.34 35.03
N ALA A 69 17.42 19.29 35.63
CA ALA A 69 17.56 18.65 36.96
C ALA A 69 18.17 19.53 38.07
N ARG A 70 17.87 20.84 38.10
CA ARG A 70 18.30 21.76 39.18
C ARG A 70 17.18 22.18 40.14
N SER A 71 16.16 21.34 40.34
CA SER A 71 15.12 21.60 41.34
C SER A 71 14.72 20.33 42.10
N HIS A 72 15.54 19.96 43.08
CA HIS A 72 15.02 19.40 44.32
C HIS A 72 15.93 19.83 45.48
N PRO A 73 15.48 20.74 46.36
CA PRO A 73 16.17 21.00 47.62
C PRO A 73 15.87 19.88 48.64
N ASP A 74 16.73 19.86 49.66
CA ASP A 74 17.08 18.81 50.63
C ASP A 74 15.98 18.01 51.35
N PRO A 75 16.32 16.81 51.85
CA PRO A 75 15.57 16.09 52.87
C PRO A 75 15.82 16.65 54.28
N ASN A 76 14.77 16.71 55.10
CA ASN A 76 14.83 16.73 56.57
C ASN A 76 14.46 15.33 57.08
#